data_AF-H9TGW9-F1
#
_entry.id   AF-H9TGW9-F1
#
_cell.length_a   1.000
_cell.length_b   1.000
_cell.length_c   1.000
_cell.angle_alpha   90.00
_cell.angle_beta   90.00
_cell.angle_gamma   90.00
#
_symmetry.space_group_name_H-M   'P 1'
#
loop_
_entity.id
_entity.type
_entity.pdbx_description
1 polymer ?
#
loop_
_entity_poly.entity_id
_entity_poly.type
_entity_poly.pdbx_seq_one_letter_code
_entity_poly.pdbx_strand_id
1 'polypeptide(L)'
;ISNAADIRDWPREVVEKDYWVSFLLDYIFSENKWSNSFTFKGGTSLSKCFNLIERFSEDIDLILNWKVLGYENNEPYIERTKSSQSRFNTALNEKTIVFLKDGFVKTLNEDLNKYNLEFWIDPEDPNSVLCSYPKLFSQTYLTKNIRLEIGCLGKWTPAEDVKIKPLIF
;
A
#
# COMPACT_ATOMS: atom_id res chain seq x y z
N ILE A 1 -7.25 15.79 -15.44
CA ILE A 1 -8.33 15.59 -14.45
C ILE A 1 -9.70 15.94 -15.04
N SER A 2 -9.90 17.13 -15.62
CA SER A 2 -11.18 17.55 -16.24
C SER A 2 -11.73 16.54 -17.26
N ASN A 3 -10.95 16.17 -18.29
CA ASN A 3 -11.41 15.23 -19.33
C ASN A 3 -11.63 13.79 -18.84
N ALA A 4 -11.05 13.42 -17.70
CA ALA A 4 -11.01 12.05 -17.19
C ALA A 4 -12.25 11.71 -16.34
N ALA A 5 -12.75 12.70 -15.58
CA ALA A 5 -14.01 12.62 -14.85
C ALA A 5 -15.21 12.46 -15.78
N ASP A 6 -15.20 13.19 -16.91
CA ASP A 6 -16.31 13.25 -17.87
C ASP A 6 -16.51 11.92 -18.65
N ILE A 7 -15.49 11.06 -18.70
CA ILE A 7 -15.56 9.76 -19.43
C ILE A 7 -16.24 8.66 -18.60
N ARG A 8 -16.24 8.76 -17.26
CA ARG A 8 -16.75 7.70 -16.36
C ARG A 8 -17.80 8.16 -15.35
N ASP A 9 -18.24 9.42 -15.40
CA ASP A 9 -19.18 10.02 -14.44
C ASP A 9 -18.70 9.92 -12.98
N TRP A 10 -17.37 9.96 -12.78
CA TRP A 10 -16.76 9.91 -11.45
C TRP A 10 -16.57 11.32 -10.89
N PRO A 11 -16.85 11.55 -9.60
CA PRO A 11 -16.57 12.82 -8.96
C PRO A 11 -15.08 13.19 -9.09
N ARG A 12 -14.77 14.48 -9.27
CA ARG A 12 -13.39 14.93 -9.54
C ARG A 12 -12.42 14.60 -8.39
N GLU A 13 -12.92 14.61 -7.16
CA GLU A 13 -12.20 14.21 -5.97
C GLU A 13 -11.82 12.72 -5.95
N VAL A 14 -12.62 11.86 -6.59
CA VAL A 14 -12.32 10.43 -6.77
C VAL A 14 -11.19 10.26 -7.78
N VAL A 15 -11.26 10.98 -8.91
CA VAL A 15 -10.21 10.98 -9.93
C VAL A 15 -8.87 11.48 -9.36
N GLU A 16 -8.91 12.53 -8.56
CA GLU A 16 -7.72 13.06 -7.88
C GLU A 16 -7.11 12.04 -6.92
N LYS A 17 -7.92 11.40 -6.08
CA LYS A 17 -7.42 10.38 -5.14
C LYS A 17 -6.89 9.15 -5.90
N ASP A 18 -7.52 8.73 -7.00
CA ASP A 18 -7.05 7.63 -7.86
C ASP A 18 -5.67 7.90 -8.48
N TYR A 19 -5.42 9.15 -8.88
CA TYR A 19 -4.12 9.59 -9.38
C TYR A 19 -3.04 9.40 -8.31
N TRP A 20 -3.28 9.90 -7.09
CA TRP A 20 -2.32 9.78 -5.99
C TRP A 20 -2.09 8.33 -5.56
N VAL A 21 -3.13 7.50 -5.52
CA VAL A 21 -3.00 6.05 -5.29
C VAL A 21 -2.10 5.41 -6.35
N SER A 22 -2.31 5.73 -7.62
CA SER A 22 -1.53 5.19 -8.73
C SER A 22 -0.08 5.66 -8.69
N PHE A 23 0.15 6.93 -8.36
CA PHE A 23 1.48 7.51 -8.17
C PHE A 23 2.24 6.82 -7.04
N LEU A 24 1.60 6.59 -5.89
CA LEU A 24 2.22 5.90 -4.75
C LEU A 24 2.59 4.47 -5.10
N LEU A 25 1.69 3.74 -5.77
CA LEU A 25 1.98 2.38 -6.23
C LEU A 25 3.17 2.35 -7.19
N ASP A 26 3.21 3.24 -8.17
CA ASP A 26 4.32 3.34 -9.12
C ASP A 26 5.64 3.58 -8.39
N TYR A 27 5.72 4.58 -7.50
CA TYR A 27 6.91 4.86 -6.71
C TYR A 27 7.32 3.66 -5.82
N ILE A 28 6.36 3.03 -5.13
CA ILE A 28 6.65 1.89 -4.23
C ILE A 28 7.28 0.73 -5.00
N PHE A 29 6.81 0.45 -6.22
CA PHE A 29 7.28 -0.70 -7.01
C PHE A 29 8.42 -0.39 -8.00
N SER A 30 8.79 0.88 -8.21
CA SER A 30 9.83 1.26 -9.18
C SER A 30 11.04 1.98 -8.57
N GLU A 31 10.81 2.93 -7.65
CA GLU A 31 11.86 3.84 -7.15
C GLU A 31 12.23 3.57 -5.70
N ASN A 32 11.29 3.08 -4.89
CA ASN A 32 11.53 2.83 -3.47
C ASN A 32 12.61 1.77 -3.27
N LYS A 33 13.50 1.97 -2.28
CA LYS A 33 14.59 1.02 -1.98
C LYS A 33 14.13 -0.38 -1.56
N TRP A 34 12.84 -0.54 -1.21
CA TRP A 34 12.19 -1.82 -0.92
C TRP A 34 11.23 -2.28 -2.01
N SER A 35 11.37 -1.80 -3.24
CA SER A 35 10.47 -2.14 -4.37
C SER A 35 10.27 -3.63 -4.59
N ASN A 36 11.31 -4.44 -4.42
CA ASN A 36 11.26 -5.90 -4.52
C ASN A 36 10.80 -6.62 -3.23
N SER A 37 10.43 -5.87 -2.20
CA SER A 37 10.06 -6.39 -0.88
C SER A 37 8.57 -6.26 -0.60
N PHE A 38 7.79 -5.72 -1.54
CA PHE A 38 6.34 -5.65 -1.43
C PHE A 38 5.66 -6.53 -2.48
N THR A 39 4.43 -6.93 -2.18
CA THR A 39 3.50 -7.52 -3.15
C THR A 39 2.17 -6.83 -3.01
N PHE A 40 1.61 -6.35 -4.12
CA PHE A 40 0.30 -5.73 -4.14
C PHE A 40 -0.80 -6.80 -4.15
N LYS A 41 -1.78 -6.68 -3.25
CA LYS A 41 -2.89 -7.63 -3.13
C LYS A 41 -4.25 -6.91 -3.07
N GLY A 42 -5.31 -7.67 -2.79
CA GLY A 42 -6.63 -7.12 -2.50
C GLY A 42 -7.44 -6.74 -3.74
N GLY A 43 -8.62 -6.17 -3.51
CA GLY A 43 -9.54 -5.75 -4.59
C GLY A 43 -8.94 -4.69 -5.51
N THR A 44 -8.04 -3.84 -4.98
CA THR A 44 -7.36 -2.79 -5.76
C THR A 44 -6.39 -3.39 -6.79
N SER A 45 -5.71 -4.50 -6.48
CA SER A 45 -4.87 -5.19 -7.47
C SER A 45 -5.70 -5.75 -8.65
N LEU A 46 -6.91 -6.26 -8.38
CA LEU A 46 -7.81 -6.76 -9.42
C LEU A 46 -8.30 -5.65 -10.35
N SER A 47 -8.51 -4.43 -9.84
CA SER A 47 -8.92 -3.29 -10.66
C SER A 47 -7.74 -2.65 -11.41
N LYS A 48 -6.60 -2.41 -10.74
CA LYS A 48 -5.44 -1.69 -11.30
C LYS A 48 -4.51 -2.51 -12.20
N CYS A 49 -4.36 -3.81 -11.90
CA CYS A 49 -3.44 -4.67 -12.63
C CYS A 49 -4.18 -5.52 -13.67
N PHE A 50 -5.39 -5.98 -13.34
CA PHE A 50 -6.12 -6.93 -14.17
C PHE A 50 -7.40 -6.36 -14.81
N ASN A 51 -7.80 -5.14 -14.45
CA ASN A 51 -9.02 -4.48 -14.95
C ASN A 51 -10.29 -5.35 -14.80
N LEU A 52 -10.33 -6.20 -13.78
CA LEU A 52 -11.38 -7.21 -13.55
C LEU A 52 -12.61 -6.63 -12.84
N ILE A 53 -12.44 -5.53 -12.10
CA ILE A 53 -13.54 -4.81 -11.43
C ILE A 53 -13.33 -3.30 -11.59
N GLU A 54 -14.39 -2.55 -11.88
CA GLU A 54 -14.35 -1.08 -12.00
C GLU A 54 -14.80 -0.40 -10.72
N ARG A 55 -14.05 -0.62 -9.63
CA ARG A 55 -14.31 0.04 -8.35
C ARG A 55 -13.13 0.91 -7.96
N PHE A 56 -13.45 2.15 -7.61
CA PHE A 56 -12.52 3.03 -6.93
C PHE A 56 -12.12 2.40 -5.60
N SER A 57 -10.82 2.43 -5.30
CA SER A 57 -10.31 1.98 -4.02
C SER A 57 -9.49 3.09 -3.39
N GLU A 58 -9.83 3.39 -2.15
CA GLU A 58 -9.15 4.39 -1.34
C GLU A 58 -7.87 3.84 -0.69
N ASP A 59 -7.76 2.52 -0.66
CA ASP A 59 -6.79 1.76 0.12
C ASP A 59 -5.84 0.96 -0.79
N ILE A 60 -4.58 0.91 -0.37
CA ILE A 60 -3.49 0.16 -0.98
C ILE A 60 -3.14 -1.02 -0.06
N ASP A 61 -3.48 -2.24 -0.47
CA ASP A 61 -3.17 -3.45 0.30
C ASP A 61 -1.81 -4.05 -0.12
N LEU A 62 -0.85 -4.04 0.78
CA LEU A 62 0.50 -4.59 0.53
C LEU A 62 0.78 -5.80 1.41
N ILE A 63 1.61 -6.70 0.89
CA ILE A 63 2.29 -7.74 1.66
C ILE A 63 3.78 -7.36 1.72
N LEU A 64 4.35 -7.29 2.92
CA LEU A 64 5.79 -7.11 3.13
C LEU A 64 6.49 -8.48 3.14
N ASN A 65 7.57 -8.59 2.38
CA ASN A 65 8.45 -9.74 2.39
C ASN A 65 9.23 -9.80 3.72
N TRP A 66 8.93 -10.79 4.55
CA TRP A 66 9.55 -10.97 5.88
C TRP A 66 11.08 -11.05 5.87
N LYS A 67 11.72 -11.28 4.72
CA LYS A 67 13.19 -11.23 4.59
C LYS A 67 13.77 -9.87 4.99
N VAL A 68 13.06 -8.77 4.73
CA VAL A 68 13.50 -7.44 5.17
C VAL A 68 13.50 -7.27 6.69
N LEU A 69 12.81 -8.17 7.39
CA LEU A 69 12.75 -8.22 8.86
C LEU A 69 13.80 -9.18 9.46
N GLY A 70 14.66 -9.77 8.60
CA GLY A 70 15.73 -10.69 8.96
C GLY A 70 15.32 -12.16 9.05
N TYR A 71 14.20 -12.55 8.42
CA TYR A 71 13.75 -13.95 8.41
C TYR A 71 14.15 -14.68 7.12
N GLU A 72 14.40 -15.98 7.25
CA GLU A 72 14.73 -16.85 6.12
C GLU A 72 13.51 -17.12 5.21
N ASN A 73 13.78 -17.56 3.98
CA ASN A 73 12.73 -17.86 2.98
C ASN A 73 11.65 -18.80 3.51
N ASN A 74 12.06 -19.82 4.27
CA ASN A 74 11.18 -20.88 4.72
C ASN A 74 10.55 -20.60 6.09
N GLU A 75 10.93 -19.51 6.77
CA GLU A 75 10.55 -19.27 8.17
C GLU A 75 9.03 -19.34 8.39
N PRO A 76 8.16 -18.69 7.60
CA PRO A 76 6.72 -18.78 7.85
C PRO A 76 6.10 -20.13 7.52
N TYR A 77 6.80 -20.97 6.77
CA TYR A 77 6.35 -22.31 6.38
C TYR A 77 6.81 -23.41 7.34
N ILE A 78 7.65 -23.08 8.33
CA ILE A 78 8.04 -24.04 9.37
C ILE A 78 6.79 -24.46 10.16
N GLU A 79 6.56 -25.78 10.25
CA GLU A 79 5.51 -26.32 11.08
C GLU A 79 5.76 -26.00 12.56
N ARG A 80 4.78 -25.36 13.18
CA ARG A 80 4.83 -24.94 14.58
C ARG A 80 3.58 -25.42 15.31
N THR A 81 3.71 -25.62 16.62
CA THR A 81 2.54 -25.72 17.49
C THR A 81 1.73 -24.42 17.45
N LYS A 82 0.45 -24.47 17.77
CA LYS A 82 -0.42 -23.25 17.78
C LYS A 82 0.17 -22.12 18.63
N SER A 83 0.73 -22.44 19.80
CA SER A 83 1.34 -21.46 20.70
C SER A 83 2.64 -20.89 20.15
N SER A 84 3.47 -21.72 19.50
CA SER A 84 4.70 -21.28 18.85
C SER A 84 4.40 -20.40 17.61
N GLN A 85 3.42 -20.79 16.79
CA GLN A 85 2.97 -19.99 15.65
C GLN A 85 2.41 -18.63 16.10
N SER A 86 1.63 -18.60 17.19
CA SER A 86 1.11 -17.35 17.74
C SER A 86 2.25 -16.41 18.18
N ARG A 87 3.24 -16.93 18.92
CA ARG A 87 4.42 -16.15 19.34
C ARG A 87 5.21 -15.63 18.15
N PHE A 88 5.39 -16.46 17.11
CA PHE A 88 6.05 -16.05 15.87
C PHE A 88 5.28 -14.92 15.17
N ASN A 89 3.97 -15.04 15.00
CA ASN A 89 3.14 -14.02 14.38
C ASN A 89 3.22 -12.68 15.15
N THR A 90 3.20 -12.72 16.48
CA THR A 90 3.37 -11.52 17.32
C THR A 90 4.72 -10.86 17.09
N ALA A 91 5.81 -11.63 17.15
CA ALA A 91 7.16 -11.10 16.94
C ALA A 91 7.38 -10.54 15.52
N LEU A 92 6.80 -11.19 14.51
CA LEU A 92 6.83 -10.73 13.12
C LEU A 92 6.07 -9.41 12.97
N ASN A 93 4.89 -9.30 13.59
CA ASN A 93 4.09 -8.08 13.58
C ASN A 93 4.81 -6.92 14.28
N GLU A 94 5.41 -7.15 15.45
CA GLU A 94 6.22 -6.14 16.16
C GLU A 94 7.38 -5.63 15.30
N LYS A 95 8.12 -6.54 14.65
CA LYS A 95 9.19 -6.15 13.70
C LYS A 95 8.66 -5.39 12.50
N THR A 96 7.49 -5.75 12.00
CA THR A 96 6.83 -5.03 10.89
C THR A 96 6.53 -3.60 11.29
N ILE A 97 5.91 -3.38 12.45
CA ILE A 97 5.60 -2.04 12.96
C ILE A 97 6.86 -1.19 13.10
N VAL A 98 7.93 -1.74 13.66
CA VAL A 98 9.24 -1.05 13.79
C VAL A 98 9.80 -0.69 12.42
N PHE A 99 9.81 -1.65 11.48
CA PHE A 99 10.25 -1.40 10.11
C PHE A 99 9.45 -0.28 9.43
N LEU A 100 8.12 -0.29 9.59
CA LEU A 100 7.25 0.72 8.99
C LEU A 100 7.54 2.10 9.56
N LYS A 101 7.60 2.21 10.89
CA LYS A 101 7.80 3.49 11.58
C LYS A 101 9.19 4.06 11.34
N ASP A 102 10.23 3.26 11.56
CA ASP A 102 11.60 3.74 11.65
C ASP A 102 12.31 3.70 10.28
N GLY A 103 11.81 2.91 9.34
CA GLY A 103 12.34 2.76 7.99
C GLY A 103 11.41 3.33 6.93
N PHE A 104 10.24 2.71 6.74
CA PHE A 104 9.38 2.94 5.57
C PHE A 104 8.81 4.36 5.53
N VAL A 105 8.11 4.80 6.59
CA VAL A 105 7.52 6.14 6.70
C VAL A 105 8.57 7.23 6.57
N LYS A 106 9.74 7.07 7.19
CA LYS A 106 10.83 8.03 7.09
C LYS A 106 11.29 8.18 5.63
N THR A 107 11.51 7.06 4.94
CA THR A 107 11.95 7.07 3.53
C THR A 107 10.90 7.69 2.63
N LEU A 108 9.61 7.38 2.83
CA LEU A 108 8.51 7.98 2.07
C LEU A 108 8.49 9.51 2.21
N ASN A 109 8.59 10.02 3.44
CA ASN A 109 8.63 11.47 3.68
C ASN A 109 9.88 12.13 3.10
N GLU A 110 11.04 11.47 3.15
CA GLU A 110 12.28 11.98 2.55
C GLU A 110 12.16 12.11 1.02
N ASP A 111 11.67 11.06 0.36
CA ASP A 111 11.63 10.99 -1.10
C ASP A 111 10.48 11.79 -1.73
N LEU A 112 9.35 11.89 -1.02
CA LEU A 112 8.09 12.39 -1.59
C LEU A 112 7.61 13.73 -1.02
N ASN A 113 8.31 14.35 -0.06
CA ASN A 113 7.94 15.68 0.45
C ASN A 113 7.86 16.75 -0.66
N LYS A 114 8.65 16.60 -1.74
CA LYS A 114 8.69 17.52 -2.88
C LYS A 114 7.36 17.57 -3.65
N TYR A 115 6.49 16.59 -3.44
CA TYR A 115 5.14 16.53 -3.98
C TYR A 115 4.07 16.93 -2.96
N ASN A 116 4.48 17.49 -1.80
CA ASN A 116 3.61 17.83 -0.68
C ASN A 116 2.86 16.62 -0.11
N LEU A 117 3.48 15.43 -0.17
CA LEU A 117 2.99 14.22 0.49
C LEU A 117 3.57 14.11 1.90
N GLU A 118 2.74 13.71 2.85
CA GLU A 118 3.15 13.46 4.23
C GLU A 118 2.63 12.09 4.69
N PHE A 119 3.49 11.31 5.34
CA PHE A 119 3.20 9.95 5.76
C PHE A 119 3.39 9.76 7.26
N TRP A 120 2.50 8.99 7.87
CA TRP A 120 2.61 8.60 9.29
C TRP A 120 1.93 7.26 9.55
N ILE A 121 2.28 6.62 10.67
CA ILE A 121 1.60 5.39 11.13
C ILE A 121 0.19 5.74 11.60
N ASP A 122 -0.80 4.95 11.20
CA ASP A 122 -2.15 5.11 11.73
C ASP A 122 -2.18 4.86 13.25
N PRO A 123 -2.65 5.81 14.07
CA PRO A 123 -2.82 5.60 15.50
C PRO A 123 -3.75 4.45 15.89
N GLU A 124 -4.71 4.09 15.03
CA GLU A 124 -5.67 3.01 15.28
C GLU A 124 -5.19 1.64 14.78
N ASP A 125 -4.30 1.62 13.79
CA ASP A 125 -3.69 0.40 13.24
C ASP A 125 -2.21 0.60 12.90
N PRO A 126 -1.29 0.14 13.77
CA PRO A 126 0.14 0.29 13.56
C PRO A 126 0.73 -0.40 12.31
N ASN A 127 -0.04 -1.28 11.65
CA ASN A 127 0.35 -1.88 10.36
C ASN A 127 -0.11 -1.06 9.14
N SER A 128 -0.86 0.02 9.38
CA SER A 128 -1.31 0.95 8.36
C SER A 128 -0.45 2.21 8.33
N VAL A 129 -0.10 2.65 7.12
CA VAL A 129 0.51 3.96 6.87
C VAL A 129 -0.53 4.86 6.22
N LEU A 130 -0.76 6.03 6.78
CA LEU A 130 -1.61 7.05 6.19
C LEU A 130 -0.78 8.02 5.37
N CYS A 131 -1.34 8.48 4.26
CA CYS A 131 -0.75 9.49 3.38
C CYS A 131 -1.72 10.66 3.20
N SER A 132 -1.27 11.86 3.59
CA SER A 132 -1.87 13.13 3.18
C SER A 132 -1.29 13.56 1.83
N TYR A 133 -2.14 14.14 0.99
CA TYR A 133 -1.80 14.62 -0.34
C TYR A 133 -2.48 15.97 -0.62
N PRO A 134 -1.92 16.80 -1.52
CA PRO A 134 -2.53 18.08 -1.87
C PRO A 134 -3.84 17.86 -2.62
N LYS A 135 -4.86 18.65 -2.26
CA LYS A 135 -6.23 18.52 -2.78
C LYS A 135 -6.61 19.75 -3.58
N LEU A 136 -7.08 19.54 -4.79
CA LEU A 136 -7.62 20.56 -5.69
C LEU A 136 -9.14 20.70 -5.55
N PHE A 137 -9.81 19.65 -5.05
CA PHE A 137 -11.27 19.62 -4.90
C PHE A 137 -11.68 19.36 -3.45
N SER A 138 -12.78 19.99 -3.01
CA SER A 138 -13.32 19.79 -1.66
C SER A 138 -13.96 18.41 -1.52
N GLN A 139 -13.53 17.62 -0.53
CA GLN A 139 -14.06 16.30 -0.25
C GLN A 139 -15.18 16.36 0.80
N THR A 140 -16.41 16.01 0.44
CA THR A 140 -17.55 15.94 1.38
C THR A 140 -17.78 14.52 1.93
N TYR A 141 -17.40 13.46 1.19
CA TYR A 141 -17.79 12.08 1.51
C TYR A 141 -16.63 11.05 1.51
N LEU A 142 -15.44 11.41 1.04
CA LEU A 142 -14.29 10.49 0.97
C LEU A 142 -13.41 10.59 2.22
N THR A 143 -12.72 9.50 2.57
CA THR A 143 -11.69 9.59 3.61
C THR A 143 -10.56 10.51 3.17
N LYS A 144 -10.09 11.34 4.10
CA LYS A 144 -9.18 12.44 3.78
C LYS A 144 -7.80 11.96 3.28
N ASN A 145 -7.39 10.77 3.66
CA ASN A 145 -6.04 10.25 3.42
C ASN A 145 -6.12 8.99 2.55
N ILE A 146 -5.02 8.66 1.89
CA ILE A 146 -4.82 7.32 1.32
C ILE A 146 -4.28 6.44 2.44
N ARG A 147 -4.79 5.22 2.57
CA ARG A 147 -4.32 4.23 3.54
C ARG A 147 -3.54 3.14 2.82
N LEU A 148 -2.35 2.85 3.31
CA LEU A 148 -1.54 1.71 2.90
C LEU A 148 -1.61 0.68 4.02
N GLU A 149 -2.35 -0.41 3.82
CA GLU A 149 -2.44 -1.51 4.78
C GLU A 149 -1.33 -2.52 4.46
N ILE A 150 -0.39 -2.76 5.39
CA ILE A 150 0.77 -3.62 5.14
C ILE A 150 0.71 -4.86 6.04
N GLY A 151 0.45 -6.02 5.42
CA GLY A 151 0.50 -7.31 6.11
C GLY A 151 1.85 -8.02 5.95
N CYS A 152 2.30 -8.76 6.96
CA CYS A 152 3.53 -9.57 6.92
C CYS A 152 3.29 -11.09 6.88
N LEU A 153 2.04 -11.53 7.03
CA LEU A 153 1.65 -12.94 7.16
C LEU A 153 1.08 -13.57 5.87
N GLY A 154 0.95 -12.79 4.79
CA GLY A 154 0.43 -13.27 3.51
C GLY A 154 1.46 -14.08 2.72
N LYS A 155 1.03 -15.11 1.99
CA LYS A 155 1.89 -15.72 0.96
C LYS A 155 2.17 -14.68 -0.12
N TRP A 156 3.43 -14.28 -0.26
CA TRP A 156 3.93 -13.41 -1.34
C TRP A 156 4.08 -14.13 -2.70
N THR A 157 3.70 -15.42 -2.76
CA THR A 157 3.71 -16.23 -3.99
C THR A 157 2.44 -17.10 -4.11
N PRO A 158 1.94 -17.35 -5.34
CA PRO A 158 2.44 -16.79 -6.61
C PRO A 158 2.13 -15.29 -6.73
N ALA A 159 3.06 -14.55 -7.35
CA ALA A 159 2.91 -13.14 -7.72
C ALA A 159 3.41 -12.99 -9.16
N GLU A 160 2.85 -12.05 -9.90
CA GLU A 160 3.20 -11.78 -11.29
C GLU A 160 3.55 -10.31 -11.46
N ASP A 161 4.57 -10.02 -12.28
CA ASP A 161 4.92 -8.66 -12.65
C ASP A 161 3.87 -8.12 -13.62
N VAL A 162 2.96 -7.30 -13.11
CA VAL A 162 1.90 -6.67 -13.91
C VAL A 162 2.09 -5.17 -13.90
N LYS A 163 2.02 -4.57 -15.10
CA LYS A 163 2.06 -3.11 -15.23
C LYS A 163 0.83 -2.50 -14.57
N ILE A 164 1.04 -1.70 -13.53
CA ILE A 164 -0.02 -0.90 -12.90
C ILE A 164 -0.56 0.07 -13.94
N LYS A 165 -1.89 0.08 -14.13
CA LYS A 165 -2.58 1.07 -14.94
C LYS A 165 -3.48 1.91 -14.04
N PRO A 166 -3.43 3.26 -14.13
CA PRO A 166 -4.47 4.09 -13.55
C PRO A 166 -5.84 3.60 -14.04
N LEU A 167 -6.89 3.73 -13.23
CA LEU A 167 -8.24 3.37 -13.71
C LEU A 167 -8.72 4.38 -14.74
N ILE A 168 -8.08 5.55 -14.73
CA ILE A 168 -8.38 6.68 -15.56
C ILE A 168 -7.08 7.23 -16.14
N PHE A 169 -6.47 6.55 -17.10
CA PHE A 169 -5.67 7.11 -18.21
C PHE A 169 -5.46 6.06 -19.30
#